data_AF-A0A8T4WK23-F1
#
_entry.id   AF-A0A8T4WK23-F1
#
_cell.length_a   1.000
_cell.length_b   1.000
_cell.length_c   1.000
_cell.angle_alpha   90.00
_cell.angle_beta   90.00
_cell.angle_gamma   90.00
#
_symmetry.space_group_name_H-M   'P 1'
#
loop_
_entity.id
_entity.type
_entity.pdbx_description
1 polymer ?
#
loop_
_entity_poly.entity_id
_entity_poly.type
_entity_poly.pdbx_seq_one_letter_code
_entity_poly.pdbx_strand_id
1 'polypeptide(L)' 'MTPDIKKTGRYENREKFRFWSGEIRDNFVSIRFGNIGTKGHCSTKEFPSRAAAEAFLEKRKEEKIAEAFSPVEDA' A
#
# COMPACT_ATOMS: atom_id res chain seq x y z
N MET A 1 -2.39 -24.74 2.03
CA MET A 1 -1.62 -23.68 2.71
C MET A 1 -1.98 -22.37 2.06
N THR A 2 -2.80 -21.55 2.71
CA THR A 2 -3.22 -20.25 2.19
C THR A 2 -2.09 -19.25 2.46
N PRO A 3 -1.58 -18.51 1.46
CA PRO A 3 -0.61 -17.46 1.73
C PRO A 3 -1.30 -16.38 2.60
N ASP A 4 -0.68 -16.03 3.73
CA ASP A 4 -1.14 -14.92 4.57
C ASP A 4 -0.83 -13.62 3.85
N ILE A 5 -1.88 -13.01 3.27
CA ILE A 5 -1.78 -11.77 2.51
C ILE A 5 -2.33 -10.65 3.40
N LYS A 6 -1.46 -9.77 3.87
CA LYS A 6 -1.84 -8.61 4.69
C LYS A 6 -1.94 -7.37 3.79
N LYS A 7 -3.16 -6.87 3.58
CA LYS A 7 -3.41 -5.64 2.81
C LYS A 7 -3.59 -4.47 3.76
N THR A 8 -3.07 -3.30 3.41
CA THR A 8 -3.27 -2.07 4.21
C THR A 8 -4.57 -1.34 3.88
N GLY A 9 -5.29 -1.78 2.85
CA GLY A 9 -6.41 -1.06 2.25
C GLY A 9 -5.99 -0.20 1.06
N ARG A 10 -6.97 0.41 0.40
CA ARG A 10 -6.73 1.39 -0.67
C ARG A 10 -6.76 2.78 -0.06
N TYR A 11 -5.82 3.62 -0.42
CA TYR A 11 -5.70 4.99 0.03
C TYR A 11 -5.83 5.89 -1.18
N GLU A 12 -6.66 6.92 -1.08
CA GLU A 12 -6.92 7.81 -2.20
C GLU A 12 -6.77 9.26 -1.75
N ASN A 13 -6.09 10.03 -2.59
CA ASN A 13 -6.02 11.47 -2.50
C ASN A 13 -6.89 12.04 -3.62
N ARG A 14 -8.07 12.56 -3.25
CA ARG A 14 -9.04 13.13 -4.20
C ARG A 14 -8.55 14.43 -4.83
N GLU A 15 -7.78 15.23 -4.09
CA GLU A 15 -7.25 16.51 -4.58
C GLU A 15 -6.23 16.31 -5.71
N LYS A 16 -5.39 15.27 -5.58
CA LYS A 16 -4.36 14.94 -6.58
C LYS A 16 -4.80 13.83 -7.55
N PHE A 17 -6.04 13.34 -7.43
CA PHE A 17 -6.54 12.18 -8.18
C PHE A 17 -5.57 10.99 -8.14
N ARG A 18 -4.98 10.73 -6.98
CA ARG A 18 -3.97 9.67 -6.78
C ARG A 18 -4.49 8.57 -5.90
N PHE A 19 -4.09 7.34 -6.17
CA PHE A 19 -4.30 6.20 -5.29
C PHE A 19 -2.97 5.59 -4.86
N TRP A 20 -2.99 4.94 -3.71
CA TRP A 20 -1.90 4.18 -3.13
C TRP A 20 -2.48 2.96 -2.41
N SER A 21 -1.85 1.81 -2.50
CA SER A 21 -2.29 0.61 -1.79
C SER A 21 -1.08 -0.28 -1.49
N GLY A 22 -0.98 -0.74 -0.25
CA GLY A 22 0.06 -1.65 0.20
C GLY A 22 -0.48 -3.06 0.41
N GLU A 23 0.30 -4.05 -0.03
CA GLU A 23 0.05 -5.46 0.22
C GLU A 23 1.36 -6.13 0.65
N ILE A 24 1.28 -6.99 1.65
CA ILE A 24 2.37 -7.84 2.12
C ILE A 24 1.98 -9.27 1.82
N ARG A 25 2.86 -9.98 1.12
CA ARG A 25 2.77 -11.42 0.90
C ARG A 25 4.01 -12.05 1.51
N ASP A 26 3.86 -12.68 2.66
CA ASP A 26 4.98 -13.29 3.38
C ASP A 26 6.09 -12.25 3.69
N ASN A 27 7.17 -12.24 2.92
CA ASN A 27 8.28 -11.30 3.02
C ASN A 27 8.34 -10.26 1.88
N PHE A 28 7.35 -10.24 0.99
CA PHE A 28 7.28 -9.32 -0.15
C PHE A 28 6.27 -8.21 0.11
N VAL A 29 6.70 -6.96 -0.04
CA VAL A 29 5.82 -5.79 -0.03
C VAL A 29 5.53 -5.37 -1.46
N SER A 30 4.28 -5.43 -1.87
CA SER A 30 3.77 -4.88 -3.13
C SER A 30 3.04 -3.57 -2.86
N ILE A 31 3.58 -2.47 -3.36
CA ILE A 31 2.99 -1.15 -3.29
C ILE A 31 2.48 -0.79 -4.68
N ARG A 32 1.18 -0.54 -4.81
CA ARG A 32 0.62 0.07 -6.02
C ARG A 32 0.32 1.53 -5.78
N PHE A 33 0.65 2.38 -6.72
CA PHE A 33 0.37 3.81 -6.66
C PHE A 33 0.18 4.38 -8.06
N GLY A 34 -0.64 5.40 -8.21
CA GLY A 34 -0.89 5.99 -9.53
C GLY A 34 -2.05 6.95 -9.51
N ASN A 35 -2.58 7.29 -10.69
CA ASN A 35 -3.75 8.13 -10.80
C ASN A 35 -5.03 7.28 -10.80
N ILE A 36 -6.06 7.75 -10.10
CA ILE A 36 -7.37 7.09 -10.05
C ILE A 36 -7.91 6.98 -11.48
N GLY A 37 -8.27 5.76 -11.91
CA GLY A 37 -8.70 5.47 -13.28
C GLY A 37 -7.60 5.01 -14.23
N THR A 38 -6.34 4.95 -13.79
CA THR A 38 -5.23 4.35 -14.56
C THR A 38 -4.77 3.04 -13.94
N LYS A 39 -4.03 2.21 -14.71
CA LYS A 39 -3.39 1.00 -14.16
C LYS A 39 -2.38 1.31 -13.03
N GLY A 40 -1.86 2.54 -13.00
CA GLY A 40 -0.83 2.97 -12.05
C GLY A 40 0.49 2.21 -12.20
N HIS A 41 1.36 2.40 -11.22
CA HIS A 41 2.61 1.70 -11.06
C HIS A 41 2.50 0.71 -9.90
N CYS A 42 3.16 -0.44 -10.05
CA CYS A 42 3.33 -1.42 -8.99
C CYS A 42 4.82 -1.56 -8.72
N SER A 43 5.20 -1.43 -7.46
CA SER A 43 6.56 -1.66 -6.99
C SER A 43 6.52 -2.78 -5.97
N THR A 44 7.23 -3.87 -6.26
CA THR A 44 7.37 -4.99 -5.34
C THR A 44 8.78 -4.98 -4.79
N LYS A 45 8.91 -5.15 -3.48
CA LYS A 45 10.18 -5.18 -2.78
C LYS A 45 10.20 -6.33 -1.80
N GLU A 46 11.23 -7.16 -1.89
CA GLU A 46 11.50 -8.23 -0.94
C GLU A 46 12.21 -7.67 0.29
N PHE A 47 11.84 -8.18 1.45
CA PHE A 47 12.46 -7.86 2.73
C PHE A 47 12.99 -9.14 3.38
N PRO A 48 13.98 -9.05 4.27
CA PRO A 48 14.55 -10.21 4.96
C PRO A 48 13.57 -10.88 5.93
N SER A 49 12.59 -10.12 6.43
CA SER A 49 11.58 -10.60 7.36
C SER A 49 10.26 -9.85 7.20
N ARG A 50 9.14 -10.54 7.44
CA ARG A 50 7.79 -9.97 7.49
C ARG A 50 7.69 -8.74 8.40
N ALA A 51 8.31 -8.77 9.58
CA ALA A 51 8.29 -7.63 10.50
C ALA A 51 8.92 -6.36 9.87
N ALA A 52 9.98 -6.51 9.07
CA ALA A 52 10.60 -5.39 8.35
C ALA A 52 9.72 -4.89 7.20
N ALA A 53 9.04 -5.79 6.49
CA ALA A 53 8.04 -5.46 5.50
C ALA A 53 6.87 -4.67 6.10
N GLU A 54 6.36 -5.10 7.27
CA GLU A 54 5.29 -4.44 8.00
C GLU A 54 5.70 -3.04 8.47
N ALA A 55 6.87 -2.89 9.10
CA ALA A 55 7.38 -1.60 9.55
C ALA A 55 7.60 -0.62 8.37
N PHE A 56 8.12 -1.12 7.23
CA PHE A 56 8.28 -0.30 6.04
C PHE A 56 6.94 0.17 5.48
N LEU A 57 5.96 -0.74 5.41
CA LEU A 57 4.66 -0.43 4.85
C LEU A 57 3.84 0.50 5.75
N GLU A 58 3.92 0.32 7.07
CA GLU A 58 3.29 1.20 8.06
C GLU A 58 3.86 2.62 7.98
N LYS A 59 5.19 2.76 7.96
CA LYS A 59 5.82 4.07 7.80
C LYS A 59 5.42 4.77 6.50
N ARG A 60 5.34 4.03 5.39
CA ARG A 60 4.86 4.56 4.09
C ARG A 60 3.39 4.96 4.14
N LYS A 61 2.56 4.19 4.84
CA LYS A 61 1.14 4.48 5.06
C LYS A 61 0.98 5.79 5.82
N GLU A 62 1.71 5.97 6.91
CA GLU A 62 1.69 7.21 7.72
C GLU A 62 2.14 8.43 6.92
N GLU A 63 3.23 8.33 6.15
CA GLU A 63 3.65 9.42 5.24
C GLU A 63 2.54 9.76 4.23
N LYS A 64 1.86 8.76 3.66
CA LYS A 64 0.78 8.99 2.71
C LYS A 64 -0.45 9.63 3.36
N ILE A 65 -0.81 9.21 4.58
CA ILE A 65 -1.90 9.83 5.34
C ILE A 65 -1.57 11.31 5.61
N ALA A 66 -0.32 11.63 5.96
CA ALA A 66 0.14 13.00 6.10
C ALA A 66 0.10 13.81 4.79
N GLU A 67 0.31 13.16 3.64
CA GLU A 67 0.14 13.73 2.29
C GLU A 67 -1.35 13.81 1.84
N ALA A 68 -2.30 13.80 2.78
CA ALA A 68 -3.75 13.87 2.52
C ALA A 68 -4.33 12.67 1.73
N PHE A 69 -3.70 11.49 1.81
CA PHE A 69 -4.35 10.25 1.36
C PHE A 69 -5.29 9.71 2.44
N SER A 70 -6.54 9.46 2.10
CA SER A 70 -7.52 8.88 3.03
C SER A 70 -7.71 7.38 2.75
N PRO A 71 -7.84 6.54 3.79
CA PRO A 71 -8.22 5.15 3.62
C PRO A 71 -9.63 5.07 3.01
N VAL A 72 -9.76 4.28 1.97
CA VAL A 72 -11.00 3.93 1.29
C VAL A 72 -11.26 2.47 1.62
N GLU A 73 -11.95 2.25 2.73
CA GLU A 73 -12.58 0.98 3.02
C GLU A 73 -13.88 0.97 2.19
N ASP A 74 -13.98 0.06 1.23
CA ASP A 74 -15.27 -0.26 0.58
C ASP A 74 -16.23 -0.68 1.71
N ALA A 75 -17.19 0.19 2.01
CA ALA A 75 -18.22 -0.02 3.03
C ALA A 75 -19.31 -0.98 2.54
#